data_AF-A0A1B6FYZ0-F1
#
_entry.id   AF-A0A1B6FYZ0-F1
#
_cell.length_a   1.000
_cell.length_b   1.000
_cell.length_c   1.000
_cell.angle_alpha   90.00
_cell.angle_beta   90.00
_cell.angle_gamma   90.00
#
_symmetry.space_group_name_H-M   'P 1'
#
loop_
_entity.id
_entity.type
_entity.pdbx_description
1 polymer ?
#
loop_
_entity_poly.entity_id
_entity_poly.type
_entity_poly.pdbx_seq_one_letter_code
_entity_poly.pdbx_strand_id
1 'polypeptide(L)'
;MYATKYRNSLNLKRGMMHRDKMKPKYALEDYIYDVESRSLEPSADPEDVYAQLQQKEKDLILAAELGKALLEKNEELSRQNERLAEEYSQKLEVIEQDRHLLRRKLVASQAEYDTRTIELQADIKELQKVLNKTEHDLKTTEKEKALYIAELTDQNQRLTAQIKESSKTEEQLTLQLQGLRDQCNLRKTSLQDHQSSLEVLRDEIYLMSEKKSEMERRLHNVVSQRDTLSSALDEATDRIMMLEKTTREQESQLLATQRELEELRSGGSCGRDRLDLLTGTPSSLGNRSLHSEMECDESAFPVGDDLHQLKLEVVSVYDRVRSACQNLKHRTHRTDIPMSPDITIHQVKVGLLTSVVQELCDLVGELNTGDYNNSSVSVTDLEVELHRAQEAVDRMTRDLETRAEELKRRGETIMDLTGKLSVKEVELTGTKEELELARADLKDAGGLAKDEMVQKAFEVRDGAVARKNATLLQLAHTRIELMQANSQLMEAIQQKVELSQQLDQWQMDMQALLDEQMRRKLANPEPEIPSSGQSTPASAERKRPSRRLFGLFQR
;
A
#
# COMPACT_ATOMS: atom_id res chain seq x y z
N MET A 1 42.75 -18.57 -42.67
CA MET A 1 42.81 -20.03 -42.44
C MET A 1 41.79 -20.66 -43.38
N TYR A 2 42.08 -21.65 -44.24
CA TYR A 2 43.23 -22.55 -44.35
C TYR A 2 43.63 -22.83 -45.83
N ALA A 3 44.90 -23.20 -46.02
CA ALA A 3 45.40 -24.11 -47.05
C ALA A 3 45.16 -23.78 -48.55
N THR A 4 45.96 -22.86 -49.07
CA THR A 4 46.57 -23.00 -50.40
C THR A 4 47.17 -24.41 -50.54
N LYS A 5 46.76 -25.21 -51.54
CA LYS A 5 47.45 -26.47 -51.88
C LYS A 5 47.90 -26.50 -53.33
N TYR A 6 49.21 -26.43 -53.48
CA TYR A 6 49.97 -26.82 -54.66
C TYR A 6 49.40 -28.08 -55.32
N ARG A 7 49.32 -28.05 -56.66
CA ARG A 7 49.53 -29.27 -57.45
C ARG A 7 50.40 -28.97 -58.66
N ASN A 8 51.71 -29.08 -58.45
CA ASN A 8 52.65 -29.36 -59.53
C ASN A 8 52.16 -30.60 -60.28
N SER A 9 52.01 -30.50 -61.60
CA SER A 9 51.85 -31.67 -62.47
C SER A 9 52.36 -31.34 -63.86
N LEU A 10 53.67 -31.56 -64.04
CA LEU A 10 54.31 -31.85 -65.32
C LEU A 10 54.08 -30.81 -66.43
N ASN A 11 55.00 -29.84 -66.48
CA ASN A 11 55.54 -29.38 -67.76
C ASN A 11 56.04 -30.61 -68.54
N LEU A 12 55.17 -31.20 -69.35
CA LEU A 12 55.57 -32.24 -70.30
C LEU A 12 56.33 -31.54 -71.42
N LYS A 13 57.64 -31.35 -71.19
CA LYS A 13 58.62 -31.09 -72.25
C LYS A 13 58.53 -32.24 -73.24
N ARG A 14 57.60 -32.16 -74.20
CA ARG A 14 57.58 -33.02 -75.38
C ARG A 14 58.84 -32.63 -76.13
N GLY A 15 59.90 -33.41 -75.93
CA GLY A 15 61.19 -33.15 -76.53
C GLY A 15 60.99 -32.98 -78.02
N MET A 16 61.27 -31.78 -78.53
CA MET A 16 61.34 -31.54 -79.95
C MET A 16 62.56 -32.33 -80.46
N MET A 17 62.34 -33.61 -80.73
CA MET A 17 63.19 -34.33 -81.66
C MET A 17 62.97 -33.69 -83.02
N HIS A 18 63.72 -32.62 -83.27
CA HIS A 18 64.19 -32.30 -84.60
C HIS A 18 64.91 -33.56 -85.11
N ARG A 19 64.12 -34.45 -85.74
CA ARG A 19 64.65 -35.16 -86.88
C ARG A 19 64.97 -34.04 -87.87
N ASP A 20 66.25 -33.74 -88.03
CA ASP A 20 66.76 -33.08 -89.22
C ASP A 20 66.45 -34.00 -90.41
N LYS A 21 65.18 -33.99 -90.84
CA LYS A 21 64.82 -34.29 -92.20
C LYS A 21 65.58 -33.24 -93.00
N MET A 22 66.65 -33.69 -93.66
CA MET A 22 67.33 -32.97 -94.73
C MET A 22 66.29 -32.14 -95.47
N LYS A 23 66.40 -30.80 -95.41
CA LYS A 23 65.55 -29.94 -96.23
C LYS A 23 65.63 -30.48 -97.66
N PRO A 24 64.49 -30.76 -98.34
CA PRO A 24 64.55 -31.24 -99.70
C PRO A 24 65.39 -30.25 -100.50
N LYS A 25 66.25 -30.79 -101.38
CA LYS A 25 67.34 -30.03 -102.01
C LYS A 25 66.84 -28.90 -102.92
N TYR A 26 65.54 -28.93 -103.20
CA TYR A 26 64.70 -27.99 -103.92
C TYR A 26 63.36 -27.89 -103.18
N ALA A 27 62.73 -26.72 -103.21
CA ALA A 27 61.37 -26.53 -102.72
C ALA A 27 60.35 -27.21 -103.68
N LEU A 28 59.11 -27.41 -103.22
CA LEU A 28 58.04 -27.95 -104.09
C LEU A 28 57.82 -27.03 -105.30
N GLU A 29 57.90 -25.74 -104.99
CA GLU A 29 57.77 -24.61 -105.89
C GLU A 29 58.88 -24.61 -106.97
N ASP A 30 60.10 -25.05 -106.63
CA ASP A 30 61.22 -25.18 -107.58
C ASP A 30 61.04 -26.39 -108.51
N TYR A 31 60.55 -27.53 -107.98
CA TYR A 31 60.25 -28.72 -108.81
C TYR A 31 59.12 -28.48 -109.80
N ILE A 32 58.11 -27.68 -109.44
CA ILE A 32 57.05 -27.23 -110.36
C ILE A 32 57.67 -26.39 -111.48
N TYR A 33 58.53 -25.43 -111.14
CA TYR A 33 59.22 -24.58 -112.10
C TYR A 33 60.11 -25.36 -113.09
N ASP A 34 60.86 -26.37 -112.62
CA ASP A 34 61.67 -27.24 -113.47
C ASP A 34 60.84 -28.11 -114.42
N VAL A 35 59.64 -28.56 -114.00
CA VAL A 35 58.70 -29.30 -114.86
C VAL A 35 58.04 -28.37 -115.89
N GLU A 36 57.63 -27.17 -115.49
CA GLU A 36 56.99 -26.18 -116.37
C GLU A 36 57.97 -25.65 -117.43
N SER A 37 59.21 -25.34 -117.03
CA SER A 37 60.25 -24.84 -117.95
C SER A 37 60.70 -25.88 -119.00
N ARG A 38 60.85 -27.15 -118.61
CA ARG A 38 61.19 -28.25 -119.54
C ARG A 38 60.04 -28.64 -120.47
N SER A 39 58.80 -28.43 -120.06
CA SER A 39 57.61 -28.61 -120.92
C SER A 39 57.55 -27.60 -122.07
N LEU A 40 58.39 -26.56 -122.05
CA LEU A 40 58.49 -25.50 -123.06
C LEU A 40 59.71 -25.65 -123.99
N GLU A 41 60.61 -26.62 -123.77
CA GLU A 41 61.72 -26.87 -124.69
C GLU A 41 61.25 -27.62 -125.96
N PRO A 42 61.60 -27.13 -127.17
CA PRO A 42 61.36 -27.89 -128.40
C PRO A 42 62.12 -29.21 -128.40
N SER A 43 61.47 -30.29 -128.83
CA SER A 43 62.07 -31.63 -128.89
C SER A 43 63.36 -31.64 -129.70
N ALA A 44 64.42 -32.21 -129.12
CA ALA A 44 65.66 -32.53 -129.84
C ALA A 44 65.38 -33.47 -131.05
N ASP A 45 66.30 -33.46 -132.03
CA ASP A 45 66.10 -33.98 -133.38
C ASP A 45 65.39 -35.36 -133.44
N PRO A 46 64.47 -35.55 -134.42
CA PRO A 46 63.59 -36.71 -134.50
C PRO A 46 64.31 -38.05 -134.74
N GLU A 47 65.59 -38.04 -135.11
CA GLU A 47 66.39 -39.25 -135.38
C GLU A 47 67.19 -39.75 -134.17
N ASP A 48 67.41 -38.94 -133.11
CA ASP A 48 68.15 -39.38 -131.92
C ASP A 48 67.23 -39.94 -130.83
N VAL A 49 66.88 -41.21 -131.00
CA VAL A 49 66.06 -41.99 -130.06
C VAL A 49 66.74 -42.10 -128.67
N TYR A 50 68.08 -42.05 -128.59
CA TYR A 50 68.79 -42.14 -127.31
C TYR A 50 68.69 -40.84 -126.51
N ALA A 51 68.83 -39.68 -127.17
CA ALA A 51 68.62 -38.39 -126.54
C ALA A 51 67.18 -38.23 -126.03
N GLN A 52 66.19 -38.63 -126.83
CA GLN A 52 64.78 -38.61 -126.44
C GLN A 52 64.48 -39.55 -125.25
N LEU A 53 65.05 -40.77 -125.25
CA LEU A 53 64.91 -41.70 -124.12
C LEU A 53 65.52 -41.12 -122.85
N GLN A 54 66.74 -40.54 -122.92
CA GLN A 54 67.40 -39.95 -121.76
C GLN A 54 66.65 -38.69 -121.24
N GLN A 55 66.00 -37.93 -122.13
CA GLN A 55 65.11 -36.84 -121.72
C GLN A 55 63.89 -37.39 -120.98
N LYS A 56 63.23 -38.44 -121.50
CA LYS A 56 62.09 -39.08 -120.83
C LYS A 56 62.45 -39.77 -119.50
N GLU A 57 63.65 -40.32 -119.37
CA GLU A 57 64.15 -40.80 -118.07
C GLU A 57 64.32 -39.66 -117.06
N LYS A 58 64.90 -38.51 -117.48
CA LYS A 58 65.03 -37.32 -116.62
C LYS A 58 63.66 -36.74 -116.24
N ASP A 59 62.72 -36.65 -117.18
CA ASP A 59 61.36 -36.17 -116.93
C ASP A 59 60.61 -37.10 -115.95
N LEU A 60 60.78 -38.42 -116.08
CA LEU A 60 60.15 -39.41 -115.21
C LEU A 60 60.74 -39.41 -113.79
N ILE A 61 62.05 -39.19 -113.66
CA ILE A 61 62.71 -38.94 -112.37
C ILE A 61 62.18 -37.64 -111.75
N LEU A 62 62.13 -36.55 -112.50
CA LEU A 62 61.66 -35.24 -112.02
C LEU A 62 60.18 -35.29 -111.59
N ALA A 63 59.33 -35.99 -112.35
CA ALA A 63 57.93 -36.21 -111.98
C ALA A 63 57.79 -37.06 -110.71
N ALA A 64 58.66 -38.05 -110.50
CA ALA A 64 58.71 -38.83 -109.27
C ALA A 64 59.21 -38.02 -108.06
N GLU A 65 60.19 -37.11 -108.26
CA GLU A 65 60.67 -36.19 -107.23
C GLU A 65 59.62 -35.13 -106.86
N LEU A 66 58.95 -34.54 -107.84
CA LEU A 66 57.80 -33.64 -107.62
C LEU A 66 56.65 -34.38 -106.92
N GLY A 67 56.31 -35.59 -107.36
CA GLY A 67 55.31 -36.44 -106.70
C GLY A 67 55.65 -36.75 -105.25
N LYS A 68 56.93 -37.03 -104.95
CA LYS A 68 57.44 -37.24 -103.60
C LYS A 68 57.37 -35.96 -102.75
N ALA A 69 57.71 -34.80 -103.32
CA ALA A 69 57.61 -33.52 -102.63
C ALA A 69 56.14 -33.12 -102.36
N LEU A 70 55.23 -33.38 -103.30
CA LEU A 70 53.77 -33.23 -103.12
C LEU A 70 53.26 -34.13 -102.01
N LEU A 71 53.67 -35.40 -101.98
CA LEU A 71 53.33 -36.33 -100.90
C LEU A 71 53.87 -35.85 -99.55
N GLU A 72 55.11 -35.39 -99.45
CA GLU A 72 55.67 -34.88 -98.17
C GLU A 72 54.96 -33.60 -97.70
N LYS A 73 54.59 -32.69 -98.59
CA LYS A 73 53.78 -31.51 -98.24
C LYS A 73 52.36 -31.90 -97.82
N ASN A 74 51.74 -32.88 -98.47
CA ASN A 74 50.42 -33.42 -98.09
C ASN A 74 50.49 -34.15 -96.73
N GLU A 75 51.52 -34.94 -96.47
CA GLU A 75 51.78 -35.54 -95.17
C GLU A 75 51.94 -34.47 -94.07
N GLU A 76 52.64 -33.37 -94.34
CA GLU A 76 52.81 -32.32 -93.33
C GLU A 76 51.52 -31.51 -93.10
N LEU A 77 50.73 -31.25 -94.14
CA LEU A 77 49.38 -30.69 -94.00
C LEU A 77 48.46 -31.64 -93.21
N SER A 78 48.56 -32.94 -93.44
CA SER A 78 47.84 -33.97 -92.69
C SER A 78 48.24 -33.93 -91.20
N ARG A 79 49.55 -33.90 -90.88
CA ARG A 79 50.05 -33.76 -89.50
C ARG A 79 49.66 -32.43 -88.85
N GLN A 80 49.52 -31.34 -89.61
CA GLN A 80 49.04 -30.06 -89.10
C GLN A 80 47.53 -30.11 -88.80
N ASN A 81 46.74 -30.73 -89.68
CA ASN A 81 45.31 -30.96 -89.45
C ASN A 81 45.06 -31.88 -88.24
N GLU A 82 45.87 -32.93 -88.06
CA GLU A 82 45.85 -33.81 -86.88
C GLU A 82 46.14 -33.01 -85.59
N ARG A 83 47.22 -32.20 -85.56
CA ARG A 83 47.52 -31.33 -84.40
C ARG A 83 46.39 -30.35 -84.09
N LEU A 84 45.80 -29.73 -85.12
CA LEU A 84 44.66 -28.83 -84.94
C LEU A 84 43.42 -29.58 -84.41
N ALA A 85 43.16 -30.79 -84.89
CA ALA A 85 42.08 -31.64 -84.38
C ALA A 85 42.31 -32.03 -82.91
N GLU A 86 43.53 -32.41 -82.52
CA GLU A 86 43.93 -32.67 -81.13
C GLU A 86 43.75 -31.42 -80.24
N GLU A 87 44.12 -30.23 -80.74
CA GLU A 87 43.92 -28.98 -80.01
C GLU A 87 42.43 -28.63 -79.85
N TYR A 88 41.61 -28.82 -80.89
CA TYR A 88 40.18 -28.56 -80.82
C TYR A 88 39.45 -29.58 -79.94
N SER A 89 39.86 -30.86 -79.92
CA SER A 89 39.30 -31.85 -79.00
C SER A 89 39.63 -31.50 -77.54
N GLN A 90 40.87 -31.12 -77.23
CA GLN A 90 41.27 -30.66 -75.89
C GLN A 90 40.49 -29.42 -75.45
N LYS A 91 40.32 -28.43 -76.35
CA LYS A 91 39.51 -27.22 -76.06
C LYS A 91 38.05 -27.58 -75.80
N LEU A 92 37.49 -28.53 -76.54
CA LEU A 92 36.13 -29.02 -76.35
C LEU A 92 35.97 -29.74 -75.00
N GLU A 93 36.89 -30.65 -74.65
CA GLU A 93 36.92 -31.34 -73.36
C GLU A 93 36.95 -30.36 -72.17
N VAL A 94 37.78 -29.31 -72.23
CA VAL A 94 37.83 -28.28 -71.18
C VAL A 94 36.50 -27.53 -71.07
N ILE A 95 35.91 -27.12 -72.19
CA ILE A 95 34.60 -26.44 -72.21
C ILE A 95 33.50 -27.35 -71.63
N GLU A 96 33.55 -28.66 -71.92
CA GLU A 96 32.60 -29.60 -71.34
C GLU A 96 32.80 -29.76 -69.84
N GLN A 97 34.05 -29.91 -69.37
CA GLN A 97 34.37 -29.98 -67.94
C GLN A 97 33.89 -28.71 -67.20
N ASP A 98 34.16 -27.52 -67.73
CA ASP A 98 33.69 -26.25 -67.17
C ASP A 98 32.17 -26.17 -67.18
N ARG A 99 31.49 -26.59 -68.26
CA ARG A 99 30.02 -26.67 -68.33
C ARG A 99 29.46 -27.59 -67.24
N HIS A 100 30.05 -28.76 -67.02
CA HIS A 100 29.62 -29.70 -65.98
C HIS A 100 29.89 -29.15 -64.57
N LEU A 101 31.02 -28.49 -64.35
CA LEU A 101 31.40 -27.86 -63.09
C LEU A 101 30.51 -26.65 -62.76
N LEU A 102 30.19 -25.79 -63.73
CA LEU A 102 29.26 -24.67 -63.59
C LEU A 102 27.84 -25.14 -63.30
N ARG A 103 27.34 -26.17 -64.00
CA ARG A 103 26.03 -26.79 -63.68
C ARG A 103 25.99 -27.32 -62.25
N ARG A 104 27.04 -28.01 -61.79
CA ARG A 104 27.13 -28.49 -60.41
C ARG A 104 27.16 -27.34 -59.38
N LYS A 105 27.90 -26.26 -59.66
CA LYS A 105 27.92 -25.06 -58.80
C LYS A 105 26.54 -24.40 -58.73
N LEU A 106 25.85 -24.26 -59.87
CA LEU A 106 24.51 -23.69 -59.93
C LEU A 106 23.53 -24.52 -59.07
N VAL A 107 23.50 -25.85 -59.26
CA VAL A 107 22.64 -26.75 -58.47
C VAL A 107 22.98 -26.70 -56.97
N ALA A 108 24.26 -26.62 -56.60
CA ALA A 108 24.65 -26.47 -55.20
C ALA A 108 24.14 -25.15 -54.61
N SER A 109 24.37 -24.02 -55.29
CA SER A 109 23.86 -22.71 -54.84
C SER A 109 22.34 -22.66 -54.77
N GLN A 110 21.65 -23.31 -55.71
CA GLN A 110 20.19 -23.41 -55.71
C GLN A 110 19.70 -24.20 -54.47
N ALA A 111 20.31 -25.35 -54.16
CA ALA A 111 19.97 -26.13 -52.98
C ALA A 111 20.24 -25.37 -51.66
N GLU A 112 21.27 -24.52 -51.61
CA GLU A 112 21.53 -23.62 -50.48
C GLU A 112 20.41 -22.55 -50.34
N TYR A 113 19.97 -21.93 -51.44
CA TYR A 113 18.85 -20.98 -51.43
C TYR A 113 17.50 -21.64 -51.11
N ASP A 114 17.25 -22.85 -51.60
CA ASP A 114 16.05 -23.63 -51.30
C ASP A 114 16.01 -23.98 -49.80
N THR A 115 17.14 -24.44 -49.24
CA THR A 115 17.28 -24.72 -47.79
C THR A 115 17.00 -23.47 -46.97
N ARG A 116 17.63 -22.34 -47.31
CA ARG A 116 17.44 -21.06 -46.61
C ARG A 116 16.01 -20.52 -46.73
N THR A 117 15.34 -20.82 -47.84
CA THR A 117 13.92 -20.49 -48.03
C THR A 117 13.02 -21.35 -47.15
N ILE A 118 13.33 -22.64 -46.99
CA ILE A 118 12.60 -23.54 -46.07
C ILE A 118 12.79 -23.11 -44.61
N GLU A 119 14.01 -22.73 -44.20
CA GLU A 119 14.31 -22.18 -42.88
C GLU A 119 13.47 -20.92 -42.59
N LEU A 120 13.56 -19.91 -43.47
CA LEU A 120 12.77 -18.68 -43.30
C LEU A 120 11.25 -18.92 -43.34
N GLN A 121 10.78 -19.91 -44.12
CA GLN A 121 9.37 -20.32 -44.09
C GLN A 121 8.98 -21.04 -42.78
N ALA A 122 9.90 -21.71 -42.11
CA ALA A 122 9.68 -22.29 -40.79
C ALA A 122 9.63 -21.19 -39.72
N ASP A 123 10.60 -20.26 -39.74
CA ASP A 123 10.65 -19.10 -38.84
C ASP A 123 9.36 -18.27 -38.92
N ILE A 124 8.88 -17.97 -40.13
CA ILE A 124 7.62 -17.24 -40.33
C ILE A 124 6.42 -17.99 -39.72
N LYS A 125 6.35 -19.32 -39.87
CA LYS A 125 5.27 -20.14 -39.28
C LYS A 125 5.36 -20.19 -37.75
N GLU A 126 6.56 -20.23 -37.20
CA GLU A 126 6.76 -20.20 -35.75
C GLU A 126 6.40 -18.82 -35.17
N LEU A 127 6.86 -17.73 -35.79
CA LEU A 127 6.48 -16.37 -35.40
C LEU A 127 4.97 -16.13 -35.50
N GLN A 128 4.31 -16.62 -36.56
CA GLN A 128 2.85 -16.58 -36.68
C GLN A 128 2.15 -17.39 -35.56
N LYS A 129 2.68 -18.56 -35.21
CA LYS A 129 2.14 -19.39 -34.11
C LYS A 129 2.32 -18.71 -32.75
N VAL A 130 3.48 -18.11 -32.49
CA VAL A 130 3.75 -17.35 -31.26
C VAL A 130 2.84 -16.12 -31.19
N LEU A 131 2.72 -15.34 -32.27
CA LEU A 131 1.82 -14.18 -32.36
C LEU A 131 0.37 -14.58 -32.04
N ASN A 132 -0.17 -15.58 -32.76
CA ASN A 132 -1.53 -16.08 -32.53
C ASN A 132 -1.75 -16.58 -31.09
N LYS A 133 -0.74 -17.21 -30.47
CA LYS A 133 -0.80 -17.59 -29.07
C LYS A 133 -0.84 -16.36 -28.16
N THR A 134 0.07 -15.40 -28.34
CA THR A 134 0.09 -14.18 -27.53
C THR A 134 -1.19 -13.35 -27.67
N GLU A 135 -1.78 -13.28 -28.87
CA GLU A 135 -3.08 -12.65 -29.06
C GLU A 135 -4.21 -13.39 -28.33
N HIS A 136 -4.20 -14.72 -28.34
CA HIS A 136 -5.18 -15.53 -27.62
C HIS A 136 -5.05 -15.33 -26.11
N ASP A 137 -3.83 -15.46 -25.59
CA ASP A 137 -3.51 -15.28 -24.17
C ASP A 137 -3.89 -13.85 -23.70
N LEU A 138 -3.59 -12.82 -24.50
CA LEU A 138 -4.04 -11.44 -24.25
C LEU A 138 -5.57 -11.35 -24.21
N LYS A 139 -6.28 -11.85 -25.24
CA LYS A 139 -7.75 -11.85 -25.30
C LYS A 139 -8.40 -12.64 -24.15
N THR A 140 -7.74 -13.66 -23.58
CA THR A 140 -8.22 -14.32 -22.36
C THR A 140 -8.00 -13.45 -21.13
N THR A 141 -6.81 -12.88 -20.93
CA THR A 141 -6.57 -11.99 -19.77
C THR A 141 -7.41 -10.71 -19.80
N GLU A 142 -7.75 -10.19 -20.99
CA GLU A 142 -8.67 -9.05 -21.14
C GLU A 142 -10.10 -9.41 -20.71
N LYS A 143 -10.57 -10.62 -21.04
CA LYS A 143 -11.88 -11.12 -20.57
C LYS A 143 -11.88 -11.33 -19.06
N GLU A 144 -10.84 -11.93 -18.50
CA GLU A 144 -10.68 -12.13 -17.05
C GLU A 144 -10.65 -10.78 -16.31
N LYS A 145 -9.90 -9.81 -16.81
CA LYS A 145 -9.91 -8.42 -16.28
C LYS A 145 -11.29 -7.78 -16.37
N ALA A 146 -12.00 -7.94 -17.50
CA ALA A 146 -13.35 -7.40 -17.67
C ALA A 146 -14.37 -8.03 -16.70
N LEU A 147 -14.26 -9.34 -16.44
CA LEU A 147 -15.07 -10.03 -15.43
C LEU A 147 -14.76 -9.50 -14.02
N TYR A 148 -13.49 -9.41 -13.64
CA TYR A 148 -13.08 -8.88 -12.34
C TYR A 148 -13.53 -7.42 -12.12
N ILE A 149 -13.45 -6.58 -13.16
CA ILE A 149 -13.97 -5.20 -13.14
C ILE A 149 -15.50 -5.20 -12.95
N ALA A 150 -16.23 -6.10 -13.62
CA ALA A 150 -17.68 -6.22 -13.47
C ALA A 150 -18.07 -6.68 -12.05
N GLU A 151 -17.37 -7.66 -11.48
CA GLU A 151 -17.56 -8.14 -10.11
C GLU A 151 -17.30 -7.05 -9.07
N LEU A 152 -16.16 -6.34 -9.17
CA LEU A 152 -15.87 -5.18 -8.31
C LEU A 152 -16.90 -4.06 -8.48
N THR A 153 -17.43 -3.85 -9.69
CA THR A 153 -18.44 -2.83 -9.95
C THR A 153 -19.78 -3.20 -9.29
N ASP A 154 -20.22 -4.46 -9.40
CA ASP A 154 -21.41 -4.98 -8.74
C ASP A 154 -21.28 -4.94 -7.20
N GLN A 155 -20.13 -5.36 -6.65
CA GLN A 155 -19.85 -5.23 -5.21
C GLN A 155 -19.93 -3.77 -4.74
N ASN A 156 -19.31 -2.82 -5.45
CA ASN A 156 -19.41 -1.40 -5.13
C ASN A 156 -20.85 -0.87 -5.23
N GLN A 157 -21.64 -1.33 -6.21
CA GLN A 157 -23.06 -0.97 -6.33
C GLN A 157 -23.89 -1.51 -5.15
N ARG A 158 -23.66 -2.76 -4.72
CA ARG A 158 -24.30 -3.38 -3.56
C ARG A 158 -23.97 -2.65 -2.26
N LEU A 159 -22.69 -2.37 -2.01
CA LEU A 159 -22.25 -1.58 -0.84
C LEU A 159 -22.85 -0.17 -0.87
N THR A 160 -22.88 0.48 -2.03
CA THR A 160 -23.55 1.79 -2.20
C THR A 160 -25.05 1.72 -1.92
N ALA A 161 -25.73 0.62 -2.30
CA ALA A 161 -27.14 0.42 -1.99
C ALA A 161 -27.36 0.22 -0.48
N GLN A 162 -26.53 -0.60 0.18
CA GLN A 162 -26.58 -0.83 1.63
C GLN A 162 -26.31 0.46 2.43
N ILE A 163 -25.33 1.27 2.02
CA ILE A 163 -25.08 2.59 2.64
C ILE A 163 -26.29 3.52 2.47
N LYS A 164 -26.93 3.54 1.29
CA LYS A 164 -28.16 4.32 1.06
C LYS A 164 -29.35 3.81 1.88
N GLU A 165 -29.45 2.51 2.12
CA GLU A 165 -30.48 1.95 3.00
C GLU A 165 -30.21 2.32 4.47
N SER A 166 -28.97 2.16 4.94
CA SER A 166 -28.54 2.61 6.27
C SER A 166 -28.83 4.11 6.49
N SER A 167 -28.45 4.96 5.54
CA SER A 167 -28.73 6.42 5.56
C SER A 167 -30.22 6.71 5.70
N LYS A 168 -31.09 5.99 4.97
CA LYS A 168 -32.55 6.14 5.11
C LYS A 168 -33.06 5.69 6.48
N THR A 169 -32.50 4.63 7.06
CA THR A 169 -32.89 4.21 8.41
C THR A 169 -32.41 5.21 9.47
N GLU A 170 -31.25 5.84 9.28
CA GLU A 170 -30.74 6.91 10.13
C GLU A 170 -31.60 8.19 10.01
N GLU A 171 -31.99 8.58 8.80
CA GLU A 171 -32.96 9.66 8.56
C GLU A 171 -34.32 9.38 9.25
N GLN A 172 -34.81 8.14 9.21
CA GLN A 172 -36.04 7.76 9.91
C GLN A 172 -35.89 7.82 11.43
N LEU A 173 -34.78 7.31 11.99
CA LEU A 173 -34.52 7.34 13.42
C LEU A 173 -34.27 8.76 13.95
N THR A 174 -33.59 9.62 13.18
CA THR A 174 -33.39 11.02 13.54
C THR A 174 -34.71 11.81 13.53
N LEU A 175 -35.61 11.57 12.56
CA LEU A 175 -36.97 12.11 12.57
C LEU A 175 -37.79 11.62 13.78
N GLN A 176 -37.68 10.34 14.15
CA GLN A 176 -38.34 9.81 15.35
C GLN A 176 -37.79 10.44 16.64
N LEU A 177 -36.47 10.59 16.75
CA LEU A 177 -35.80 11.27 17.88
C LEU A 177 -36.19 12.75 17.96
N GLN A 178 -36.32 13.44 16.83
CA GLN A 178 -36.83 14.81 16.78
C GLN A 178 -38.29 14.87 17.27
N GLY A 179 -39.16 14.00 16.76
CA GLY A 179 -40.55 13.92 17.24
C GLY A 179 -40.69 13.60 18.73
N LEU A 180 -39.81 12.79 19.31
CA LEU A 180 -39.74 12.54 20.75
C LEU A 180 -39.20 13.74 21.54
N ARG A 181 -38.20 14.47 21.02
CA ARG A 181 -37.71 15.72 21.61
C ARG A 181 -38.82 16.77 21.63
N ASP A 182 -39.56 16.92 20.54
CA ASP A 182 -40.66 17.89 20.42
C ASP A 182 -41.82 17.54 21.37
N GLN A 183 -42.14 16.24 21.54
CA GLN A 183 -43.08 15.80 22.58
C GLN A 183 -42.58 16.09 24.00
N CYS A 184 -41.29 15.89 24.29
CA CYS A 184 -40.72 16.21 25.60
C CYS A 184 -40.70 17.72 25.85
N ASN A 185 -40.39 18.52 24.83
CA ASN A 185 -40.44 19.98 24.87
C ASN A 185 -41.87 20.48 25.13
N LEU A 186 -42.87 19.93 24.43
CA LEU A 186 -44.28 20.28 24.63
C LEU A 186 -44.79 19.92 26.03
N ARG A 187 -44.38 18.75 26.56
CA ARG A 187 -44.68 18.38 27.96
C ARG A 187 -43.97 19.30 28.95
N LYS A 188 -42.74 19.72 28.66
CA LYS A 188 -41.98 20.67 29.49
C LYS A 188 -42.62 22.05 29.51
N THR A 189 -43.06 22.59 28.36
CA THR A 189 -43.78 23.87 28.33
C THR A 189 -45.13 23.77 29.02
N SER A 190 -45.92 22.72 28.77
CA SER A 190 -47.19 22.49 29.48
C SER A 190 -46.99 22.36 31.01
N LEU A 191 -45.93 21.71 31.47
CA LEU A 191 -45.60 21.63 32.90
C LEU A 191 -45.14 22.99 33.45
N GLN A 192 -44.42 23.79 32.67
CA GLN A 192 -44.06 25.17 33.03
C GLN A 192 -45.30 26.08 33.14
N ASP A 193 -46.28 25.91 32.25
CA ASP A 193 -47.55 26.64 32.27
C ASP A 193 -48.42 26.24 33.48
N HIS A 194 -48.40 24.95 33.86
CA HIS A 194 -49.01 24.50 35.11
C HIS A 194 -48.27 25.01 36.35
N GLN A 195 -46.93 25.07 36.32
CA GLN A 195 -46.14 25.63 37.41
C GLN A 195 -46.42 27.12 37.61
N SER A 196 -46.43 27.93 36.55
CA SER A 196 -46.75 29.36 36.66
C SER A 196 -48.20 29.59 37.13
N SER A 197 -49.14 28.75 36.70
CA SER A 197 -50.51 28.76 37.21
C SER A 197 -50.58 28.43 38.72
N LEU A 198 -49.77 27.49 39.20
CA LEU A 198 -49.66 27.17 40.63
C LEU A 198 -48.98 28.27 41.44
N GLU A 199 -47.98 28.96 40.87
CA GLU A 199 -47.33 30.12 41.48
C GLU A 199 -48.35 31.27 41.68
N VAL A 200 -49.16 31.59 40.66
CA VAL A 200 -50.26 32.58 40.78
C VAL A 200 -51.28 32.19 41.85
N LEU A 201 -51.72 30.94 41.90
CA LEU A 201 -52.65 30.47 42.94
C LEU A 201 -52.03 30.48 44.35
N ARG A 202 -50.72 30.22 44.47
CA ARG A 202 -49.99 30.31 45.73
C ARG A 202 -49.92 31.75 46.21
N ASP A 203 -49.66 32.71 45.32
CA ASP A 203 -49.63 34.13 45.64
C ASP A 203 -51.03 34.66 46.02
N GLU A 204 -52.10 34.17 45.38
CA GLU A 204 -53.48 34.46 45.77
C GLU A 204 -53.79 33.92 47.19
N ILE A 205 -53.42 32.66 47.48
CA ILE A 205 -53.57 32.07 48.81
C ILE A 205 -52.77 32.85 49.85
N TYR A 206 -51.55 33.29 49.54
CA TYR A 206 -50.73 34.11 50.43
C TYR A 206 -51.41 35.45 50.73
N LEU A 207 -51.88 36.16 49.70
CA LEU A 207 -52.60 37.43 49.85
C LEU A 207 -53.91 37.26 50.64
N MET A 208 -54.63 36.16 50.44
CA MET A 208 -55.84 35.84 51.21
C MET A 208 -55.53 35.47 52.66
N SER A 209 -54.41 34.79 52.92
CA SER A 209 -53.90 34.51 54.28
C SER A 209 -53.46 35.80 54.99
N GLU A 210 -52.82 36.73 54.28
CA GLU A 210 -52.43 38.04 54.82
C GLU A 210 -53.67 38.86 55.19
N LYS A 211 -54.64 38.98 54.29
CA LYS A 211 -55.96 39.61 54.55
C LYS A 211 -56.68 38.97 55.74
N LYS A 212 -56.66 37.64 55.84
CA LYS A 212 -57.20 36.90 57.00
C LYS A 212 -56.48 37.31 58.28
N SER A 213 -55.14 37.31 58.30
CA SER A 213 -54.36 37.72 59.48
C SER A 213 -54.61 39.17 59.89
N GLU A 214 -54.91 40.04 58.93
CA GLU A 214 -55.28 41.43 59.19
C GLU A 214 -56.66 41.54 59.83
N MET A 215 -57.64 40.78 59.33
CA MET A 215 -58.97 40.70 59.93
C MET A 215 -58.94 40.06 61.32
N GLU A 216 -58.09 39.05 61.55
CA GLU A 216 -57.86 38.45 62.88
C GLU A 216 -57.22 39.46 63.84
N ARG A 217 -56.23 40.25 63.40
CA ARG A 217 -55.67 41.36 64.20
C ARG A 217 -56.71 42.45 64.51
N ARG A 218 -57.52 42.85 63.52
CA ARG A 218 -58.61 43.83 63.72
C ARG A 218 -59.65 43.29 64.72
N LEU A 219 -60.03 42.02 64.62
CA LEU A 219 -60.94 41.36 65.56
C LEU A 219 -60.34 41.31 66.97
N HIS A 220 -59.06 40.94 67.11
CA HIS A 220 -58.39 40.90 68.42
C HIS A 220 -58.33 42.29 69.08
N ASN A 221 -58.08 43.35 68.29
CA ASN A 221 -58.11 44.73 68.79
C ASN A 221 -59.52 45.13 69.27
N VAL A 222 -60.58 44.77 68.54
CA VAL A 222 -61.98 45.04 68.96
C VAL A 222 -62.37 44.23 70.19
N VAL A 223 -61.90 42.98 70.31
CA VAL A 223 -62.08 42.15 71.50
C VAL A 223 -61.35 42.77 72.71
N SER A 224 -60.10 43.19 72.56
CA SER A 224 -59.37 43.89 73.62
C SER A 224 -60.06 45.20 74.03
N GLN A 225 -60.54 45.99 73.07
CA GLN A 225 -61.34 47.19 73.35
C GLN A 225 -62.63 46.85 74.13
N ARG A 226 -63.39 45.84 73.70
CA ARG A 226 -64.57 45.34 74.42
C ARG A 226 -64.21 44.93 75.85
N ASP A 227 -63.11 44.22 76.05
CA ASP A 227 -62.70 43.71 77.36
C ASP A 227 -62.24 44.85 78.29
N THR A 228 -61.55 45.87 77.76
CA THR A 228 -61.26 47.11 78.52
C THR A 228 -62.52 47.90 78.88
N LEU A 229 -63.50 47.97 77.97
CA LEU A 229 -64.80 48.60 78.25
C LEU A 229 -65.63 47.79 79.26
N SER A 230 -65.52 46.46 79.25
CA SER A 230 -66.12 45.58 80.26
C SER A 230 -65.49 45.84 81.62
N SER A 231 -64.15 45.85 81.73
CA SER A 231 -63.46 46.16 82.97
C SER A 231 -63.79 47.56 83.49
N ALA A 232 -63.93 48.55 82.60
CA ALA A 232 -64.34 49.90 82.98
C ALA A 232 -65.81 49.98 83.42
N LEU A 233 -66.69 49.14 82.85
CA LEU A 233 -68.07 48.96 83.29
C LEU A 233 -68.13 48.27 84.67
N ASP A 234 -67.34 47.22 84.87
CA ASP A 234 -67.24 46.49 86.14
C ASP A 234 -66.74 47.42 87.25
N GLU A 235 -65.67 48.19 87.01
CA GLU A 235 -65.21 49.27 87.91
C GLU A 235 -66.30 50.34 88.18
N ALA A 236 -67.10 50.69 87.18
CA ALA A 236 -68.19 51.64 87.35
C ALA A 236 -69.33 51.05 88.19
N THR A 237 -69.65 49.76 88.02
CA THR A 237 -70.63 49.06 88.86
C THR A 237 -70.14 48.89 90.29
N ASP A 238 -68.86 48.60 90.52
CA ASP A 238 -68.24 48.57 91.85
C ASP A 238 -68.31 49.95 92.52
N ARG A 239 -68.01 51.03 91.78
CA ARG A 239 -68.17 52.40 92.27
C ARG A 239 -69.62 52.72 92.62
N ILE A 240 -70.59 52.28 91.81
CA ILE A 240 -72.02 52.43 92.11
C ILE A 240 -72.39 51.66 93.37
N MET A 241 -71.99 50.39 93.50
CA MET A 241 -72.24 49.59 94.71
C MET A 241 -71.62 50.21 95.97
N MET A 242 -70.40 50.75 95.87
CA MET A 242 -69.75 51.47 96.97
C MET A 242 -70.49 52.77 97.32
N LEU A 243 -70.91 53.55 96.33
CA LEU A 243 -71.71 54.76 96.56
C LEU A 243 -73.05 54.40 97.22
N GLU A 244 -73.80 53.43 96.70
CA GLU A 244 -75.04 52.95 97.32
C GLU A 244 -74.84 52.39 98.73
N LYS A 245 -73.69 51.77 99.02
CA LYS A 245 -73.34 51.34 100.38
C LYS A 245 -73.13 52.56 101.28
N THR A 246 -72.37 53.56 100.83
CA THR A 246 -72.17 54.80 101.60
C THR A 246 -73.46 55.61 101.78
N THR A 247 -74.39 55.60 100.81
CA THR A 247 -75.70 56.24 101.01
C THR A 247 -76.56 55.47 102.01
N ARG A 248 -76.59 54.13 101.95
CA ARG A 248 -77.28 53.32 102.98
C ARG A 248 -76.66 53.49 104.37
N GLU A 249 -75.34 53.64 104.46
CA GLU A 249 -74.63 53.96 105.71
C GLU A 249 -74.96 55.37 106.21
N GLN A 250 -75.00 56.38 105.32
CA GLN A 250 -75.42 57.74 105.65
C GLN A 250 -76.90 57.82 106.05
N GLU A 251 -77.80 57.11 105.36
CA GLU A 251 -79.21 56.95 105.74
C GLU A 251 -79.33 56.28 107.12
N SER A 252 -78.52 55.27 107.40
CA SER A 252 -78.47 54.61 108.71
C SER A 252 -77.92 55.54 109.80
N GLN A 253 -76.91 56.36 109.50
CA GLN A 253 -76.39 57.39 110.40
C GLN A 253 -77.40 58.53 110.63
N LEU A 254 -78.17 58.93 109.61
CA LEU A 254 -79.26 59.89 109.73
C LEU A 254 -80.39 59.31 110.60
N LEU A 255 -80.77 58.05 110.42
CA LEU A 255 -81.75 57.37 111.28
C LEU A 255 -81.24 57.12 112.70
N ALA A 256 -79.92 56.99 112.91
CA ALA A 256 -79.31 56.86 114.23
C ALA A 256 -79.26 58.23 114.93
N THR A 257 -78.77 59.28 114.27
CA THR A 257 -78.76 60.65 114.81
C THR A 257 -80.16 61.22 115.01
N GLN A 258 -81.15 60.83 114.20
CA GLN A 258 -82.56 61.13 114.48
C GLN A 258 -83.05 60.45 115.76
N ARG A 259 -82.71 59.17 115.99
CA ARG A 259 -83.00 58.48 117.26
C ARG A 259 -82.27 59.11 118.44
N GLU A 260 -80.99 59.46 118.31
CA GLU A 260 -80.25 60.19 119.34
C GLU A 260 -80.87 61.57 119.62
N LEU A 261 -81.38 62.27 118.61
CA LEU A 261 -82.12 63.52 118.79
C LEU A 261 -83.50 63.31 119.45
N GLU A 262 -84.14 62.16 119.26
CA GLU A 262 -85.38 61.77 119.96
C GLU A 262 -85.12 61.33 121.41
N GLU A 263 -84.01 60.62 121.67
CA GLU A 263 -83.51 60.30 123.02
C GLU A 263 -83.06 61.55 123.77
N LEU A 264 -82.39 62.50 123.10
CA LEU A 264 -82.06 63.81 123.65
C LEU A 264 -83.29 64.71 123.81
N ARG A 265 -84.35 64.56 122.99
CA ARG A 265 -85.64 65.25 123.20
C ARG A 265 -86.45 64.67 124.36
N SER A 266 -86.38 63.35 124.60
CA SER A 266 -87.12 62.67 125.66
C SER A 266 -86.40 62.69 127.01
N GLY A 267 -85.06 62.61 127.02
CA GLY A 267 -84.22 62.83 128.20
C GLY A 267 -83.96 64.31 128.51
N GLY A 268 -83.96 65.18 127.51
CA GLY A 268 -83.62 66.62 127.63
C GLY A 268 -84.75 67.55 128.09
N SER A 269 -85.86 67.03 128.63
CA SER A 269 -86.90 67.87 129.23
C SER A 269 -86.49 68.51 130.57
N CYS A 270 -85.24 68.32 131.01
CA CYS A 270 -84.65 69.01 132.15
C CYS A 270 -83.16 69.31 131.88
N GLY A 271 -82.77 70.60 131.85
CA GLY A 271 -81.37 71.01 131.63
C GLY A 271 -81.19 71.87 130.38
N ARG A 272 -81.67 73.12 130.44
CA ARG A 272 -81.60 74.11 129.36
C ARG A 272 -80.37 75.02 129.50
N ASP A 273 -79.82 75.41 128.34
CA ASP A 273 -78.83 76.48 128.08
C ASP A 273 -77.47 76.39 128.81
N ARG A 274 -76.40 76.15 128.04
CA ARG A 274 -75.32 77.15 127.95
C ARG A 274 -74.44 77.07 126.69
N LEU A 275 -73.74 78.18 126.48
CA LEU A 275 -73.10 78.66 125.25
C LEU A 275 -71.58 78.33 125.22
N ASP A 276 -71.01 78.48 124.03
CA ASP A 276 -69.63 78.95 123.74
C ASP A 276 -68.38 78.02 123.75
N LEU A 277 -67.78 77.97 122.53
CA LEU A 277 -66.38 78.32 122.17
C LEU A 277 -65.18 77.35 122.35
N LEU A 278 -64.58 77.06 121.18
CA LEU A 278 -63.16 77.21 120.78
C LEU A 278 -62.23 75.99 120.51
N THR A 279 -61.51 76.16 119.38
CA THR A 279 -60.14 75.71 119.00
C THR A 279 -59.83 74.27 118.58
N GLY A 280 -59.16 74.14 117.42
CA GLY A 280 -58.53 72.91 116.93
C GLY A 280 -58.13 72.96 115.43
N THR A 281 -56.95 73.52 115.10
CA THR A 281 -56.26 73.45 113.79
C THR A 281 -55.42 72.15 113.65
N PRO A 282 -54.62 71.89 112.58
CA PRO A 282 -54.42 72.55 111.26
C PRO A 282 -54.46 71.57 110.04
N SER A 283 -54.10 72.10 108.84
CA SER A 283 -53.59 71.43 107.58
C SER A 283 -54.52 71.56 106.36
N SER A 284 -54.07 71.78 105.11
CA SER A 284 -52.75 72.24 104.59
C SER A 284 -52.89 72.86 103.16
N LEU A 285 -51.76 73.18 102.52
CA LEU A 285 -51.56 73.65 101.13
C LEU A 285 -51.76 72.52 100.09
N GLY A 286 -51.94 72.74 98.78
CA GLY A 286 -52.07 73.98 97.98
C GLY A 286 -51.62 73.82 96.51
N ASN A 287 -52.40 74.35 95.56
CA ASN A 287 -52.10 74.82 94.18
C ASN A 287 -51.18 74.06 93.18
N ARG A 288 -51.80 73.63 92.05
CA ARG A 288 -51.55 74.00 90.63
C ARG A 288 -50.12 74.10 90.00
N SER A 289 -49.95 73.32 88.90
CA SER A 289 -49.64 73.77 87.49
C SER A 289 -48.26 74.27 87.00
N LEU A 290 -47.62 73.44 86.14
CA LEU A 290 -46.95 73.69 84.81
C LEU A 290 -45.84 74.75 84.53
N HIS A 291 -44.89 74.33 83.65
CA HIS A 291 -43.99 75.09 82.73
C HIS A 291 -42.88 75.99 83.33
N SER A 292 -41.74 76.31 82.69
CA SER A 292 -40.97 75.78 81.52
C SER A 292 -39.54 76.36 81.50
N GLU A 293 -38.62 75.72 80.77
CA GLU A 293 -37.41 76.25 80.05
C GLU A 293 -36.46 77.30 80.65
N MET A 294 -35.14 77.01 80.59
CA MET A 294 -34.10 77.93 80.05
C MET A 294 -32.88 77.14 79.53
N GLU A 295 -32.37 77.58 78.38
CA GLU A 295 -31.05 77.30 77.78
C GLU A 295 -29.97 78.21 78.46
N CYS A 296 -28.64 78.13 78.30
CA CYS A 296 -27.71 77.29 77.54
C CYS A 296 -26.28 77.37 78.17
N ASP A 297 -25.37 76.45 77.76
CA ASP A 297 -23.88 76.50 77.75
C ASP A 297 -23.03 76.95 78.97
N GLU A 298 -22.00 76.16 79.33
CA GLU A 298 -20.58 76.42 78.94
C GLU A 298 -19.54 75.49 79.66
N SER A 299 -18.89 74.60 78.89
CA SER A 299 -17.51 74.06 79.07
C SER A 299 -17.07 73.11 80.23
N ALA A 300 -16.15 72.21 79.84
CA ALA A 300 -14.98 71.68 80.56
C ALA A 300 -14.99 70.34 81.36
N PHE A 301 -13.93 69.57 81.07
CA PHE A 301 -13.27 68.40 81.71
C PHE A 301 -12.94 68.59 83.23
N PRO A 302 -12.46 67.58 84.03
CA PRO A 302 -11.55 66.47 83.63
C PRO A 302 -11.58 65.10 84.39
N VAL A 303 -10.80 64.13 83.85
CA VAL A 303 -9.85 63.13 84.47
C VAL A 303 -10.25 62.43 85.80
N GLY A 304 -10.03 61.13 86.04
CA GLY A 304 -9.26 60.08 85.32
C GLY A 304 -8.38 59.28 86.31
N ASP A 305 -8.16 57.98 86.09
CA ASP A 305 -7.32 57.13 86.96
C ASP A 305 -6.50 56.11 86.14
N ASP A 306 -5.67 56.64 85.24
CA ASP A 306 -5.00 55.90 84.16
C ASP A 306 -3.90 54.92 84.62
N LEU A 307 -3.52 54.97 85.91
CA LEU A 307 -2.33 54.29 86.44
C LEU A 307 -2.46 52.76 86.51
N HIS A 308 -3.69 52.23 86.57
CA HIS A 308 -3.93 50.78 86.60
C HIS A 308 -3.99 50.17 85.20
N GLN A 309 -4.61 50.87 84.25
CA GLN A 309 -4.74 50.42 82.87
C GLN A 309 -3.38 50.41 82.15
N LEU A 310 -2.56 51.44 82.39
CA LEU A 310 -1.19 51.51 81.87
C LEU A 310 -0.30 50.32 82.31
N LYS A 311 -0.48 49.82 83.55
CA LYS A 311 0.31 48.67 84.06
C LYS A 311 -0.02 47.36 83.34
N LEU A 312 -1.26 47.17 82.92
CA LEU A 312 -1.68 45.99 82.16
C LEU A 312 -1.17 46.05 80.71
N GLU A 313 -1.20 47.22 80.08
CA GLU A 313 -0.60 47.41 78.75
C GLU A 313 0.92 47.23 78.77
N VAL A 314 1.62 47.75 79.78
CA VAL A 314 3.08 47.61 79.93
C VAL A 314 3.54 46.15 79.98
N VAL A 315 2.81 45.27 80.67
CA VAL A 315 3.10 43.82 80.70
C VAL A 315 2.80 43.17 79.34
N SER A 316 1.64 43.48 78.74
CA SER A 316 1.26 43.00 77.41
C SER A 316 2.29 43.37 76.32
N VAL A 317 2.81 44.60 76.34
CA VAL A 317 3.86 45.06 75.42
C VAL A 317 5.18 44.34 75.68
N TYR A 318 5.57 44.14 76.94
CA TYR A 318 6.79 43.40 77.30
C TYR A 318 6.80 41.98 76.72
N ASP A 319 5.72 41.21 76.92
CA ASP A 319 5.62 39.83 76.42
C ASP A 319 5.59 39.78 74.88
N ARG A 320 4.91 40.74 74.24
CA ARG A 320 4.81 40.82 72.78
C ARG A 320 6.15 41.17 72.10
N VAL A 321 6.92 42.08 72.70
CA VAL A 321 8.27 42.44 72.24
C VAL A 321 9.25 41.28 72.48
N ARG A 322 9.17 40.62 73.65
CA ARG A 322 10.00 39.44 73.96
C ARG A 322 9.75 38.26 73.01
N SER A 323 8.49 38.01 72.65
CA SER A 323 8.12 37.02 71.62
C SER A 323 8.66 37.39 70.24
N ALA A 324 8.64 38.69 69.86
CA ALA A 324 9.24 39.15 68.61
C ALA A 324 10.76 38.94 68.59
N CYS A 325 11.47 39.30 69.66
CA CYS A 325 12.91 39.02 69.82
C CYS A 325 13.22 37.53 69.65
N GLN A 326 12.47 36.65 70.31
CA GLN A 326 12.69 35.20 70.22
C GLN A 326 12.48 34.66 68.80
N ASN A 327 11.47 35.14 68.07
CA ASN A 327 11.22 34.77 66.67
C ASN A 327 12.36 35.23 65.73
N LEU A 328 12.88 36.44 65.91
CA LEU A 328 14.06 36.93 65.17
C LEU A 328 15.32 36.12 65.51
N LYS A 329 15.53 35.76 66.78
CA LYS A 329 16.69 34.98 67.23
C LYS A 329 16.65 33.53 66.69
N HIS A 330 15.49 32.89 66.70
CA HIS A 330 15.27 31.55 66.11
C HIS A 330 15.49 31.50 64.59
N ARG A 331 15.22 32.61 63.88
CA ARG A 331 15.46 32.72 62.44
C ARG A 331 16.94 32.90 62.09
N THR A 332 17.77 33.34 63.04
CA THR A 332 19.16 33.72 62.81
C THR A 332 20.16 32.67 63.32
N HIS A 333 19.94 32.09 64.51
CA HIS A 333 20.81 31.05 65.07
C HIS A 333 20.05 29.82 65.57
N ARG A 334 20.42 28.64 65.05
CA ARG A 334 19.77 27.35 65.33
C ARG A 334 20.51 26.59 66.46
N THR A 335 20.44 27.09 67.68
CA THR A 335 21.01 26.44 68.87
C THR A 335 20.06 26.53 70.06
N ASP A 336 19.64 25.38 70.59
CA ASP A 336 18.74 25.28 71.74
C ASP A 336 19.44 25.71 73.04
N ILE A 337 18.88 26.71 73.73
CA ILE A 337 19.28 27.13 75.09
C ILE A 337 18.02 27.19 75.97
N PRO A 338 18.05 26.74 77.25
CA PRO A 338 16.83 26.49 78.01
C PRO A 338 16.01 27.73 78.39
N MET A 339 14.69 27.52 78.48
CA MET A 339 13.68 28.49 78.88
C MET A 339 13.98 29.10 80.27
N SER A 340 13.74 30.41 80.40
CA SER A 340 13.66 31.12 81.69
C SER A 340 12.25 31.71 81.85
N PRO A 341 11.62 31.62 83.04
CA PRO A 341 10.17 31.69 83.21
C PRO A 341 9.58 33.10 83.10
N ASP A 342 8.26 33.14 82.94
CA ASP A 342 7.45 34.35 82.79
C ASP A 342 7.36 35.17 84.08
N ILE A 343 7.30 36.50 83.93
CA ILE A 343 7.35 37.46 85.04
C ILE A 343 5.91 37.85 85.44
N THR A 344 5.57 37.74 86.72
CA THR A 344 4.25 38.16 87.22
C THR A 344 4.25 39.61 87.72
N ILE A 345 3.05 40.22 87.78
CA ILE A 345 2.76 41.65 88.01
C ILE A 345 3.55 42.33 89.15
N HIS A 346 4.00 41.58 90.16
CA HIS A 346 4.70 42.11 91.34
C HIS A 346 6.23 42.19 91.19
N GLN A 347 6.79 41.79 90.04
CA GLN A 347 8.24 41.81 89.77
C GLN A 347 8.66 42.90 88.76
N VAL A 348 7.74 43.76 88.32
CA VAL A 348 8.03 44.83 87.34
C VAL A 348 8.89 45.94 87.97
N LYS A 349 10.21 45.77 87.92
CA LYS A 349 11.19 46.81 88.26
C LYS A 349 11.39 47.79 87.10
N VAL A 350 11.63 49.06 87.43
CA VAL A 350 12.05 50.08 86.46
C VAL A 350 13.32 49.61 85.76
N GLY A 351 13.28 49.55 84.43
CA GLY A 351 14.38 49.06 83.59
C GLY A 351 14.14 47.74 82.85
N LEU A 352 13.09 46.97 83.16
CA LEU A 352 12.81 45.70 82.43
C LEU A 352 12.52 45.89 80.94
N LEU A 353 11.68 46.89 80.60
CA LEU A 353 11.42 47.28 79.21
C LEU A 353 12.67 47.85 78.54
N THR A 354 13.50 48.59 79.29
CA THR A 354 14.79 49.09 78.81
C THR A 354 15.76 47.95 78.52
N SER A 355 15.79 46.89 79.33
CA SER A 355 16.60 45.69 79.10
C SER A 355 16.17 44.95 77.84
N VAL A 356 14.87 44.71 77.65
CA VAL A 356 14.37 44.01 76.45
C VAL A 356 14.48 44.86 75.19
N VAL A 357 14.33 46.18 75.28
CA VAL A 357 14.62 47.09 74.17
C VAL A 357 16.13 47.15 73.89
N GLN A 358 17.00 47.11 74.91
CA GLN A 358 18.44 47.01 74.72
C GLN A 358 18.81 45.67 74.07
N GLU A 359 18.28 44.53 74.53
CA GLU A 359 18.45 43.23 73.87
C GLU A 359 17.95 43.24 72.42
N LEU A 360 16.87 43.97 72.11
CA LEU A 360 16.37 44.14 70.75
C LEU A 360 17.29 45.05 69.92
N CYS A 361 17.80 46.14 70.50
CA CYS A 361 18.79 47.02 69.88
C CYS A 361 20.15 46.35 69.67
N ASP A 362 20.56 45.48 70.58
CA ASP A 362 21.80 44.69 70.49
C ASP A 362 21.63 43.57 69.45
N LEU A 363 20.46 42.92 69.37
CA LEU A 363 20.16 41.92 68.33
C LEU A 363 20.00 42.55 66.94
N VAL A 364 19.39 43.73 66.85
CA VAL A 364 19.36 44.55 65.63
C VAL A 364 20.77 45.07 65.32
N GLY A 365 21.58 45.34 66.35
CA GLY A 365 22.99 45.63 66.25
C GLY A 365 23.74 44.49 65.57
N GLU A 366 23.70 43.28 66.12
CA GLU A 366 24.29 42.05 65.58
C GLU A 366 23.83 41.77 64.14
N LEU A 367 22.55 41.98 63.82
CA LEU A 367 22.01 41.82 62.46
C LEU A 367 22.48 42.90 61.47
N ASN A 368 22.80 44.10 61.95
CA ASN A 368 23.21 45.24 61.13
C ASN A 368 24.75 45.39 61.07
N THR A 369 25.47 44.82 62.04
CA THR A 369 26.90 44.51 62.00
C THR A 369 27.12 43.08 61.52
N GLY A 370 26.49 42.72 60.39
CA GLY A 370 26.93 41.56 59.63
C GLY A 370 28.40 41.74 59.27
N ASP A 371 29.23 40.73 59.57
CA ASP A 371 30.69 40.77 59.43
C ASP A 371 31.16 41.02 57.98
N TYR A 372 31.25 42.28 57.58
CA TYR A 372 31.87 42.71 56.33
C TYR A 372 33.32 43.19 56.50
N ASN A 373 33.86 43.15 57.72
CA ASN A 373 35.11 43.87 58.05
C ASN A 373 36.17 43.02 58.78
N ASN A 374 36.27 41.73 58.47
CA ASN A 374 37.49 40.97 58.82
C ASN A 374 37.84 39.79 57.90
N SER A 375 37.72 39.99 56.58
CA SER A 375 38.53 39.25 55.63
C SER A 375 39.11 40.23 54.61
N SER A 376 40.43 40.39 54.57
CA SER A 376 41.14 41.24 53.62
C SER A 376 41.24 40.55 52.25
N VAL A 377 40.08 40.20 51.69
CA VAL A 377 39.91 39.85 50.28
C VAL A 377 39.76 41.18 49.56
N SER A 378 40.62 41.48 48.60
CA SER A 378 40.60 42.79 47.95
C SER A 378 39.30 42.97 47.15
N VAL A 379 38.86 44.21 46.92
CA VAL A 379 37.66 44.48 46.09
C VAL A 379 37.80 43.80 44.72
N THR A 380 39.01 43.77 44.16
CA THR A 380 39.34 43.06 42.93
C THR A 380 39.18 41.53 43.03
N ASP A 381 39.45 40.92 44.19
CA ASP A 381 39.26 39.48 44.37
C ASP A 381 37.77 39.14 44.45
N LEU A 382 36.95 39.97 45.12
CA LEU A 382 35.48 39.83 45.14
C LEU A 382 34.85 40.06 43.75
N GLU A 383 35.33 41.04 42.98
CA GLU A 383 34.92 41.24 41.58
C GLU A 383 35.29 40.04 40.71
N VAL A 384 36.48 39.46 40.90
CA VAL A 384 36.93 38.26 40.19
C VAL A 384 36.15 37.00 40.61
N GLU A 385 35.79 36.85 41.89
CA GLU A 385 34.92 35.78 42.37
C GLU A 385 33.48 35.92 41.84
N LEU A 386 32.94 37.15 41.82
CA LEU A 386 31.65 37.46 41.21
C LEU A 386 31.66 37.13 39.72
N HIS A 387 32.70 37.52 38.97
CA HIS A 387 32.84 37.16 37.56
C HIS A 387 32.96 35.64 37.35
N ARG A 388 33.72 34.92 38.19
CA ARG A 388 33.81 33.45 38.13
C ARG A 388 32.47 32.78 38.42
N ALA A 389 31.70 33.31 39.38
CA ALA A 389 30.35 32.84 39.69
C ALA A 389 29.37 33.13 38.54
N GLN A 390 29.42 34.34 37.98
CA GLN A 390 28.63 34.74 36.81
C GLN A 390 28.92 33.85 35.61
N GLU A 391 30.20 33.61 35.29
CA GLU A 391 30.59 32.67 34.24
C GLU A 391 30.18 31.23 34.54
N ALA A 392 30.20 30.79 35.82
CA ALA A 392 29.76 29.46 36.20
C ALA A 392 28.25 29.29 36.05
N VAL A 393 27.47 30.33 36.37
CA VAL A 393 26.03 30.41 36.07
C VAL A 393 25.83 30.37 34.56
N ASP A 394 26.48 31.24 33.78
CA ASP A 394 26.35 31.26 32.31
C ASP A 394 26.77 29.94 31.65
N ARG A 395 27.77 29.23 32.20
CA ARG A 395 28.13 27.87 31.76
C ARG A 395 27.00 26.89 32.06
N MET A 396 26.45 26.89 33.29
CA MET A 396 25.30 26.06 33.64
C MET A 396 24.04 26.40 32.83
N THR A 397 23.80 27.67 32.48
CA THR A 397 22.67 28.07 31.62
C THR A 397 22.80 27.46 30.23
N ARG A 398 23.99 27.54 29.60
CA ARG A 398 24.25 26.90 28.29
C ARG A 398 24.18 25.37 28.36
N ASP A 399 24.64 24.76 29.46
CA ASP A 399 24.49 23.32 29.69
C ASP A 399 23.02 22.90 29.88
N LEU A 400 22.17 23.77 30.44
CA LEU A 400 20.73 23.55 30.54
C LEU A 400 20.01 23.77 29.21
N GLU A 401 20.40 24.77 28.41
CA GLU A 401 19.89 25.02 27.06
C GLU A 401 20.19 23.84 26.13
N THR A 402 21.43 23.36 26.09
CA THR A 402 21.82 22.20 25.28
C THR A 402 21.09 20.93 25.72
N ARG A 403 20.93 20.70 27.02
CA ARG A 403 20.10 19.60 27.55
C ARG A 403 18.62 19.75 27.20
N ALA A 404 18.08 20.97 27.19
CA ALA A 404 16.69 21.24 26.78
C ALA A 404 16.50 20.95 25.28
N GLU A 405 17.45 21.32 24.43
CA GLU A 405 17.43 20.93 23.01
C GLU A 405 17.57 19.41 22.82
N GLU A 406 18.44 18.73 23.58
CA GLU A 406 18.53 17.27 23.55
C GLU A 406 17.22 16.61 23.98
N LEU A 407 16.58 17.10 25.04
CA LEU A 407 15.26 16.62 25.47
C LEU A 407 14.20 16.86 24.41
N LYS A 408 14.24 18.00 23.70
CA LYS A 408 13.36 18.28 22.56
C LYS A 408 13.59 17.31 21.41
N ARG A 409 14.84 17.10 20.98
CA ARG A 409 15.22 16.12 19.94
C ARG A 409 14.79 14.70 20.33
N ARG A 410 14.98 14.31 21.60
CA ARG A 410 14.48 13.02 22.13
C ARG A 410 12.96 12.95 22.08
N GLY A 411 12.25 14.01 22.46
CA GLY A 411 10.80 14.13 22.35
C GLY A 411 10.30 13.95 20.91
N GLU A 412 10.93 14.62 19.95
CA GLU A 412 10.66 14.47 18.51
C GLU A 412 10.87 13.02 18.06
N THR A 413 11.99 12.37 18.44
CA THR A 413 12.21 10.94 18.11
C THR A 413 11.20 10.00 18.78
N ILE A 414 10.74 10.31 20.00
CA ILE A 414 9.70 9.53 20.70
C ILE A 414 8.36 9.68 19.98
N MET A 415 8.01 10.89 19.52
CA MET A 415 6.81 11.12 18.71
C MET A 415 6.87 10.35 17.38
N ASP A 416 7.99 10.42 16.66
CA ASP A 416 8.21 9.67 15.42
C ASP A 416 8.11 8.15 15.62
N LEU A 417 8.71 7.63 16.69
CA LEU A 417 8.65 6.20 17.02
C LEU A 417 7.25 5.78 17.47
N THR A 418 6.52 6.64 18.20
CA THR A 418 5.13 6.39 18.60
C THR A 418 4.19 6.39 17.39
N GLY A 419 4.38 7.32 16.44
CA GLY A 419 3.65 7.33 15.18
C GLY A 419 3.92 6.10 14.34
N LYS A 420 5.19 5.69 14.20
CA LYS A 420 5.58 4.44 13.52
C LYS A 420 5.00 3.20 14.21
N LEU A 421 5.00 3.16 15.55
CA LEU A 421 4.39 2.09 16.32
C LEU A 421 2.88 2.01 16.07
N SER A 422 2.17 3.14 16.16
CA SER A 422 0.72 3.22 15.89
C SER A 422 0.37 2.75 14.47
N VAL A 423 1.12 3.16 13.45
CA VAL A 423 0.92 2.65 12.08
C VAL A 423 1.16 1.15 12.01
N LYS A 424 2.20 0.63 12.67
CA LYS A 424 2.47 -0.82 12.71
C LYS A 424 1.45 -1.60 13.53
N GLU A 425 0.84 -1.01 14.55
CA GLU A 425 -0.28 -1.59 15.29
C GLU A 425 -1.52 -1.70 14.40
N VAL A 426 -1.84 -0.67 13.61
CA VAL A 426 -2.97 -0.68 12.66
C VAL A 426 -2.74 -1.65 11.49
N GLU A 427 -1.52 -1.72 10.95
CA GLU A 427 -1.15 -2.76 9.97
C GLU A 427 -1.26 -4.18 10.57
N LEU A 428 -0.89 -4.34 11.85
CA LEU A 428 -0.98 -5.62 12.55
C LEU A 428 -2.42 -6.01 12.90
N THR A 429 -3.32 -5.06 13.17
CA THR A 429 -4.75 -5.37 13.33
C THR A 429 -5.39 -5.69 11.99
N GLY A 430 -5.12 -4.92 10.94
CA GLY A 430 -5.63 -5.19 9.59
C GLY A 430 -5.22 -6.57 9.06
N THR A 431 -3.93 -6.93 9.18
CA THR A 431 -3.45 -8.27 8.78
C THR A 431 -3.98 -9.41 9.65
N LYS A 432 -4.37 -9.16 10.91
CA LYS A 432 -5.08 -10.13 11.74
C LYS A 432 -6.55 -10.27 11.32
N GLU A 433 -7.23 -9.16 11.03
CA GLU A 433 -8.60 -9.15 10.54
C GLU A 433 -8.72 -9.85 9.19
N GLU A 434 -7.79 -9.61 8.26
CA GLU A 434 -7.67 -10.35 6.99
C GLU A 434 -7.46 -11.87 7.21
N LEU A 435 -6.63 -12.25 8.18
CA LEU A 435 -6.41 -13.66 8.54
C LEU A 435 -7.66 -14.28 9.18
N GLU A 436 -8.36 -13.56 10.06
CA GLU A 436 -9.59 -14.02 10.69
C GLU A 436 -10.74 -14.13 9.69
N LEU A 437 -10.85 -13.21 8.72
CA LEU A 437 -11.76 -13.30 7.58
C LEU A 437 -11.43 -14.52 6.72
N ALA A 438 -10.19 -14.68 6.25
CA ALA A 438 -9.79 -15.85 5.47
C ALA A 438 -9.98 -17.17 6.22
N ARG A 439 -9.85 -17.16 7.56
CA ARG A 439 -10.11 -18.30 8.43
C ARG A 439 -11.60 -18.56 8.65
N ALA A 440 -12.44 -17.53 8.68
CA ALA A 440 -13.89 -17.63 8.68
C ALA A 440 -14.38 -18.18 7.33
N ASP A 441 -13.91 -17.64 6.21
CA ASP A 441 -14.19 -18.13 4.86
C ASP A 441 -13.78 -19.60 4.71
N LEU A 442 -12.60 -20.00 5.20
CA LEU A 442 -12.16 -21.41 5.22
C LEU A 442 -13.00 -22.33 6.13
N LYS A 443 -13.72 -21.76 7.11
CA LYS A 443 -14.59 -22.48 8.04
C LYS A 443 -16.01 -22.59 7.49
N ASP A 444 -16.50 -21.53 6.84
CA ASP A 444 -17.83 -21.45 6.22
C ASP A 444 -17.85 -22.16 4.85
N ALA A 445 -16.71 -22.21 4.15
CA ALA A 445 -16.45 -23.14 3.04
C ALA A 445 -16.32 -24.62 3.49
N GLY A 446 -16.47 -24.90 4.79
CA GLY A 446 -17.14 -26.09 5.32
C GLY A 446 -16.55 -27.45 4.94
N GLY A 447 -15.24 -27.55 4.71
CA GLY A 447 -14.59 -28.78 4.22
C GLY A 447 -14.86 -29.09 2.74
N LEU A 448 -16.05 -28.73 2.23
CA LEU A 448 -16.46 -28.87 0.83
C LEU A 448 -15.46 -28.26 -0.15
N ALA A 449 -14.88 -27.09 0.13
CA ALA A 449 -13.85 -26.52 -0.76
C ALA A 449 -12.56 -27.36 -0.83
N LYS A 450 -12.22 -28.11 0.23
CA LYS A 450 -11.08 -29.04 0.24
C LYS A 450 -11.45 -30.34 -0.46
N ASP A 451 -12.64 -30.89 -0.19
CA ASP A 451 -13.13 -32.11 -0.84
C ASP A 451 -13.35 -31.90 -2.34
N GLU A 452 -13.87 -30.75 -2.77
CA GLU A 452 -13.95 -30.38 -4.20
C GLU A 452 -12.57 -30.22 -4.85
N MET A 453 -11.59 -29.64 -4.14
CA MET A 453 -10.24 -29.51 -4.66
C MET A 453 -9.58 -30.90 -4.80
N VAL A 454 -9.84 -31.81 -3.87
CA VAL A 454 -9.40 -33.22 -3.93
C VAL A 454 -10.13 -33.98 -5.06
N GLN A 455 -11.44 -33.77 -5.23
CA GLN A 455 -12.25 -34.31 -6.33
C GLN A 455 -11.67 -33.88 -7.69
N LYS A 456 -11.44 -32.57 -7.89
CA LYS A 456 -10.82 -32.00 -9.10
C LYS A 456 -9.40 -32.55 -9.32
N ALA A 457 -8.62 -32.76 -8.26
CA ALA A 457 -7.29 -33.38 -8.36
C ALA A 457 -7.36 -34.85 -8.80
N PHE A 458 -8.34 -35.63 -8.32
CA PHE A 458 -8.58 -36.99 -8.79
C PHE A 458 -9.05 -37.03 -10.25
N GLU A 459 -9.96 -36.15 -10.66
CA GLU A 459 -10.41 -36.04 -12.05
C GLU A 459 -9.25 -35.70 -13.01
N VAL A 460 -8.35 -34.78 -12.62
CA VAL A 460 -7.15 -34.45 -13.40
C VAL A 460 -6.19 -35.64 -13.48
N ARG A 461 -5.96 -36.35 -12.38
CA ARG A 461 -5.15 -37.58 -12.34
C ARG A 461 -5.73 -38.65 -13.24
N ASP A 462 -7.03 -38.92 -13.12
CA ASP A 462 -7.70 -40.02 -13.82
C ASP A 462 -7.84 -39.71 -15.31
N GLY A 463 -8.08 -38.45 -15.67
CA GLY A 463 -7.98 -37.98 -17.06
C GLY A 463 -6.56 -38.10 -17.63
N ALA A 464 -5.51 -37.85 -16.84
CA ALA A 464 -4.13 -38.08 -17.27
C ALA A 464 -3.79 -39.57 -17.44
N VAL A 465 -4.28 -40.44 -16.54
CA VAL A 465 -4.16 -41.90 -16.64
C VAL A 465 -4.92 -42.42 -17.87
N ALA A 466 -6.13 -41.91 -18.14
CA ALA A 466 -6.90 -42.26 -19.33
C ALA A 466 -6.15 -41.88 -20.63
N ARG A 467 -5.58 -40.65 -20.70
CA ARG A 467 -4.76 -40.23 -21.85
C ARG A 467 -3.51 -41.10 -22.01
N LYS A 468 -2.81 -41.43 -20.92
CA LYS A 468 -1.65 -42.35 -20.93
C LYS A 468 -2.05 -43.74 -21.44
N ASN A 469 -3.16 -44.29 -20.97
CA ASN A 469 -3.63 -45.61 -21.40
C ASN A 469 -4.06 -45.59 -22.87
N ALA A 470 -4.71 -44.53 -23.34
CA ALA A 470 -5.07 -44.36 -24.75
C ALA A 470 -3.84 -44.30 -25.67
N THR A 471 -2.79 -43.55 -25.31
CA THR A 471 -1.55 -43.51 -26.11
C THR A 471 -0.77 -44.82 -26.05
N LEU A 472 -0.78 -45.52 -24.91
CA LEU A 472 -0.21 -46.87 -24.81
C LEU A 472 -0.95 -47.90 -25.68
N LEU A 473 -2.29 -47.83 -25.75
CA LEU A 473 -3.09 -48.67 -26.64
C LEU A 473 -2.81 -48.36 -28.13
N GLN A 474 -2.70 -47.08 -28.50
CA GLN A 474 -2.29 -46.68 -29.85
C GLN A 474 -0.86 -47.14 -30.20
N LEU A 475 0.07 -47.08 -29.25
CA LEU A 475 1.43 -47.59 -29.43
C LEU A 475 1.47 -49.12 -29.57
N ALA A 476 0.62 -49.84 -28.82
CA ALA A 476 0.46 -51.28 -28.99
C ALA A 476 -0.14 -51.63 -30.36
N HIS A 477 -1.13 -50.86 -30.84
CA HIS A 477 -1.73 -51.02 -32.16
C HIS A 477 -0.70 -50.83 -33.28
N THR A 478 0.02 -49.70 -33.28
CA THR A 478 1.04 -49.41 -34.30
C THR A 478 2.21 -50.41 -34.26
N ARG A 479 2.54 -50.95 -33.08
CA ARG A 479 3.50 -52.07 -32.96
C ARG A 479 2.97 -53.36 -33.61
N ILE A 480 1.68 -53.68 -33.45
CA ILE A 480 1.05 -54.84 -34.10
C ILE A 480 1.02 -54.64 -35.62
N GLU A 481 0.63 -53.45 -36.10
CA GLU A 481 0.66 -53.10 -37.52
C GLU A 481 2.08 -53.24 -38.12
N LEU A 482 3.10 -52.75 -37.42
CA LEU A 482 4.50 -52.91 -37.84
C LEU A 482 4.94 -54.39 -37.88
N MET A 483 4.52 -55.21 -36.91
CA MET A 483 4.80 -56.65 -36.91
C MET A 483 4.08 -57.37 -38.06
N GLN A 484 2.85 -57.00 -38.38
CA GLN A 484 2.10 -57.53 -39.51
C GLN A 484 2.73 -57.13 -40.86
N ALA A 485 3.08 -55.85 -41.03
CA ALA A 485 3.77 -55.36 -42.23
C ALA A 485 5.14 -56.04 -42.43
N ASN A 486 5.88 -56.29 -41.34
CA ASN A 486 7.14 -57.04 -41.41
C ASN A 486 6.92 -58.52 -41.77
N SER A 487 5.85 -59.18 -41.28
CA SER A 487 5.49 -60.53 -41.72
C SER A 487 5.20 -60.57 -43.21
N GLN A 488 4.36 -59.65 -43.70
CA GLN A 488 4.03 -59.53 -45.13
C GLN A 488 5.27 -59.25 -46.00
N LEU A 489 6.22 -58.44 -45.50
CA LEU A 489 7.49 -58.19 -46.19
C LEU A 489 8.35 -59.46 -46.24
N MET A 490 8.45 -60.21 -45.14
CA MET A 490 9.17 -61.49 -45.10
C MET A 490 8.56 -62.52 -46.04
N GLU A 491 7.23 -62.62 -46.08
CA GLU A 491 6.49 -63.49 -47.01
C GLU A 491 6.73 -63.08 -48.47
N ALA A 492 6.71 -61.79 -48.79
CA ALA A 492 7.00 -61.28 -50.13
C ALA A 492 8.47 -61.48 -50.55
N ILE A 493 9.42 -61.34 -49.62
CA ILE A 493 10.83 -61.68 -49.85
C ILE A 493 10.99 -63.18 -50.13
N GLN A 494 10.34 -64.03 -49.33
CA GLN A 494 10.37 -65.48 -49.50
C GLN A 494 9.82 -65.90 -50.87
N GLN A 495 8.65 -65.39 -51.25
CA GLN A 495 8.06 -65.62 -52.58
C GLN A 495 8.99 -65.14 -53.71
N LYS A 496 9.64 -63.99 -53.54
CA LYS A 496 10.61 -63.48 -54.53
C LYS A 496 11.85 -64.37 -54.64
N VAL A 497 12.34 -64.90 -53.52
CA VAL A 497 13.47 -65.85 -53.51
C VAL A 497 13.08 -67.17 -54.20
N GLU A 498 11.90 -67.70 -53.92
CA GLU A 498 11.36 -68.90 -54.59
C GLU A 498 11.19 -68.70 -56.10
N LEU A 499 10.66 -67.55 -56.53
CA LEU A 499 10.57 -67.20 -57.95
C LEU A 499 11.95 -67.01 -58.61
N SER A 500 12.94 -66.49 -57.89
CA SER A 500 14.33 -66.40 -58.38
C SER A 500 14.93 -67.79 -58.56
N GLN A 501 14.79 -68.68 -57.57
CA GLN A 501 15.28 -70.06 -57.65
C GLN A 501 14.61 -70.84 -58.79
N GLN A 502 13.30 -70.63 -59.01
CA GLN A 502 12.61 -71.17 -60.17
C GLN A 502 13.20 -70.61 -61.47
N LEU A 503 13.41 -69.30 -61.57
CA LEU A 503 13.98 -68.68 -62.77
C LEU A 503 15.40 -69.21 -63.05
N ASP A 504 16.24 -69.37 -62.03
CA ASP A 504 17.57 -69.97 -62.14
C ASP A 504 17.50 -71.44 -62.62
N GLN A 505 16.56 -72.24 -62.10
CA GLN A 505 16.30 -73.60 -62.60
C GLN A 505 15.85 -73.60 -64.07
N TRP A 506 14.93 -72.72 -64.47
CA TRP A 506 14.51 -72.57 -65.86
C TRP A 506 15.65 -72.13 -66.78
N GLN A 507 16.60 -71.31 -66.30
CA GLN A 507 17.82 -70.97 -67.04
C GLN A 507 18.71 -72.20 -67.24
N MET A 508 18.93 -72.99 -66.20
CA MET A 508 19.71 -74.23 -66.28
C MET A 508 19.07 -75.24 -67.24
N ASP A 509 17.75 -75.44 -67.17
CA ASP A 509 17.01 -76.33 -68.06
C ASP A 509 17.07 -75.85 -69.52
N MET A 510 16.95 -74.54 -69.76
CA MET A 510 17.11 -73.95 -71.09
C MET A 510 18.53 -74.07 -71.64
N GLN A 511 19.56 -73.90 -70.79
CA GLN A 511 20.96 -74.13 -71.18
C GLN A 511 21.19 -75.61 -71.54
N ALA A 512 20.69 -76.54 -70.72
CA ALA A 512 20.77 -77.97 -71.01
C ALA A 512 20.05 -78.32 -72.34
N LEU A 513 18.90 -77.71 -72.63
CA LEU A 513 18.22 -77.87 -73.93
C LEU A 513 19.01 -77.28 -75.11
N LEU A 514 19.71 -76.16 -74.92
CA LEU A 514 20.58 -75.57 -75.95
C LEU A 514 21.83 -76.42 -76.20
N ASP A 515 22.46 -76.94 -75.14
CA ASP A 515 23.60 -77.84 -75.23
C ASP A 515 23.21 -79.18 -75.89
N GLU A 516 22.04 -79.73 -75.55
CA GLU A 516 21.45 -80.90 -76.18
C GLU A 516 21.12 -80.63 -77.67
N GLN A 517 20.62 -79.43 -78.02
CA GLN A 517 20.44 -79.02 -79.42
C GLN A 517 21.76 -78.88 -80.17
N MET A 518 22.80 -78.27 -79.57
CA MET A 518 24.13 -78.19 -80.18
C MET A 518 24.71 -79.59 -80.38
N ARG A 519 24.60 -80.47 -79.38
CA ARG A 519 25.04 -81.86 -79.46
C ARG A 519 24.33 -82.63 -80.59
N ARG A 520 23.02 -82.43 -80.77
CA ARG A 520 22.24 -83.02 -81.88
C ARG A 520 22.64 -82.45 -83.24
N LYS A 521 22.90 -81.14 -83.35
CA LYS A 521 23.39 -80.52 -84.60
C LYS A 521 24.81 -80.95 -84.96
N LEU A 522 25.67 -81.17 -83.96
CA LEU A 522 27.01 -81.74 -84.17
C LEU A 522 26.96 -83.25 -84.52
N ALA A 523 25.90 -83.96 -84.11
CA ALA A 523 25.71 -85.38 -84.43
C ALA A 523 25.15 -85.64 -85.83
N ASN A 524 24.34 -84.71 -86.39
CA ASN A 524 23.74 -84.84 -87.73
C ASN A 524 24.11 -83.65 -88.66
N PRO A 525 25.17 -83.77 -89.47
CA PRO A 525 25.45 -82.84 -90.56
C PRO A 525 24.80 -83.31 -91.87
N GLU A 526 23.78 -82.59 -92.34
CA GLU A 526 23.29 -82.67 -93.74
C GLU A 526 23.32 -81.27 -94.40
N PRO A 527 23.49 -81.18 -95.74
CA PRO A 527 24.00 -79.98 -96.38
C PRO A 527 22.95 -78.94 -96.82
N GLU A 528 23.50 -77.75 -97.07
CA GLU A 528 22.94 -76.44 -97.35
C GLU A 528 21.99 -76.22 -98.57
N ILE A 529 20.93 -75.41 -98.33
CA ILE A 529 20.57 -74.12 -99.03
C ILE A 529 19.74 -74.19 -100.36
N PRO A 530 18.92 -73.18 -100.76
CA PRO A 530 18.10 -72.15 -100.05
C PRO A 530 16.61 -72.10 -100.53
N SER A 531 15.76 -71.20 -100.00
CA SER A 531 14.88 -70.31 -100.82
C SER A 531 14.04 -69.32 -100.01
N SER A 532 13.58 -68.26 -100.71
CA SER A 532 12.76 -67.14 -100.23
C SER A 532 11.30 -67.53 -99.95
N GLY A 533 10.61 -66.78 -99.07
CA GLY A 533 9.14 -66.83 -98.99
C GLY A 533 8.56 -66.22 -97.71
N GLN A 534 7.81 -65.12 -97.83
CA GLN A 534 6.94 -64.63 -96.77
C GLN A 534 5.78 -65.61 -96.51
N SER A 535 5.39 -65.81 -95.25
CA SER A 535 3.96 -65.90 -94.87
C SER A 535 3.76 -65.92 -93.34
N THR A 536 3.01 -64.95 -92.85
CA THR A 536 2.26 -65.08 -91.58
C THR A 536 1.10 -66.06 -91.78
N PRO A 537 0.58 -66.67 -90.69
CA PRO A 537 -0.79 -66.27 -90.34
C PRO A 537 -1.03 -66.01 -88.85
N ALA A 538 -2.12 -65.30 -88.58
CA ALA A 538 -2.53 -64.78 -87.29
C ALA A 538 -3.31 -65.78 -86.42
N SER A 539 -3.17 -65.65 -85.09
CA SER A 539 -4.21 -65.87 -84.07
C SER A 539 -3.63 -65.55 -82.67
N ALA A 540 -4.36 -64.98 -81.70
CA ALA A 540 -5.72 -64.43 -81.73
C ALA A 540 -5.86 -63.28 -80.71
N GLU A 541 -6.86 -62.42 -80.92
CA GLU A 541 -7.28 -61.40 -79.96
C GLU A 541 -7.71 -61.99 -78.61
N ARG A 542 -7.41 -61.28 -77.51
CA ARG A 542 -8.40 -61.02 -76.44
C ARG A 542 -8.03 -59.84 -75.54
N LYS A 543 -8.65 -58.70 -75.87
CA LYS A 543 -9.22 -57.68 -74.96
C LYS A 543 -8.45 -57.34 -73.68
N ARG A 544 -7.74 -56.20 -73.71
CA ARG A 544 -7.50 -55.36 -72.53
C ARG A 544 -8.81 -54.72 -72.04
N PRO A 545 -9.12 -54.69 -70.73
CA PRO A 545 -9.91 -53.63 -70.13
C PRO A 545 -8.97 -52.53 -69.62
N SER A 546 -9.11 -51.31 -70.14
CA SER A 546 -8.51 -50.13 -69.53
C SER A 546 -9.28 -49.76 -68.27
N ARG A 547 -8.62 -49.74 -67.10
CA ARG A 547 -9.05 -48.91 -65.97
C ARG A 547 -7.84 -48.24 -65.31
N ARG A 548 -7.88 -46.91 -65.32
CA ARG A 548 -7.05 -46.04 -64.49
C ARG A 548 -7.38 -46.30 -63.02
N LEU A 549 -6.38 -46.30 -62.14
CA LEU A 549 -6.54 -46.04 -60.71
C LEU A 549 -5.17 -45.67 -60.11
N PHE A 550 -4.69 -44.47 -60.45
CA PHE A 550 -3.78 -43.72 -59.58
C PHE A 550 -4.65 -42.86 -58.66
N GLY A 551 -4.54 -43.07 -57.35
CA GLY A 551 -5.27 -42.32 -56.34
C GLY A 551 -5.19 -43.02 -54.99
N LEU A 552 -5.16 -42.21 -53.92
CA LEU A 552 -5.13 -42.63 -52.50
C LEU A 552 -3.76 -43.11 -51.96
N PHE A 553 -2.77 -42.22 -51.99
CA PHE A 553 -1.93 -42.02 -50.81
C PHE A 553 -2.55 -40.88 -49.98
N GLN A 554 -3.50 -41.22 -49.11
CA GLN A 554 -3.91 -40.34 -48.01
C GLN A 554 -4.60 -41.14 -46.88
N ARG A 555 -3.79 -41.69 -45.98
CA ARG A 555 -3.94 -41.51 -44.53
C ARG A 555 -2.64 -41.81 -43.82
#